data_AF-A0A6I4IM59-F1
#
_entry.id   AF-A0A6I4IM59-F1
#
_cell.length_a   1.000
_cell.length_b   1.000
_cell.length_c   1.000
_cell.angle_alpha   90.00
_cell.angle_beta   90.00
_cell.angle_gamma   90.00
#
_symmetry.space_group_name_H-M   'P 1'
#
loop_
_entity.id
_entity.type
_entity.pdbx_description
1 polymer ?
#
loop_
_entity_poly.entity_id
_entity_poly.type
_entity_poly.pdbx_seq_one_letter_code
_entity_poly.pdbx_strand_id
1 'polypeptide(L)'
;MRSNNNNSNPAKIGELFHANIFGKITPVTQNNVPVNVIRRDVIDTFKDVKPTLEKPKIYVASAFNERPLKAIWPILENESFAATMDKFRVYVADINDKRKIENESIAKYNESCKLVILSEMQETLKRVFVKKFKTYSASFYNKEVDKLFTEKGIQLPKKKLHILKYPTELIFQNILHEYAQQLKQNTKVIQDLGITQERPLKMLEINSVKITQLERNGIKSISVTNETIKNHRKHLIDAGVFFDYTFCGHRRGVKVHINPEILVVLDLKTEKLTTLENQCVTLRTAKSFCNNKEITVTKVNKSKIKENVDNNSLEIGTASPDNSFAFYNNTTSQLENKQTEGRAKNVKISENLEILIEDKIGFCNNLKLGKYNNYVPIDIRYLYHESKYGTIPRERFKELIIQDFFKSLARLYKNSSPFFGSWLQAYNQWMDKKLIAKNGYLYHKDLMVDKLQEYRWRLNHASKWFTKYNVKPLYPNQYLDFTRTNPKEIGFEYTQKAFQKHKKDIQERISNENVIILNAKKRKERINYAKKFDLVIKRFMNNRLSLNDTFDYIKNNLPEQYRLKFTEKLMSYSVKKTKTF
;
A
#
# COMPACT_ATOMS: atom_id res chain seq x y z
N MET A 1 -64.16 -23.33 -8.94
CA MET A 1 -63.20 -22.23 -9.20
C MET A 1 -62.19 -22.17 -8.05
N ARG A 2 -60.88 -22.03 -8.32
CA ARG A 2 -59.83 -21.84 -7.30
C ARG A 2 -58.73 -20.94 -7.87
N SER A 3 -58.27 -19.96 -7.10
CA SER A 3 -57.17 -19.05 -7.42
C SER A 3 -55.84 -19.60 -6.88
N ASN A 4 -54.81 -19.72 -7.72
CA ASN A 4 -53.48 -20.13 -7.28
C ASN A 4 -52.58 -18.93 -6.96
N ASN A 5 -51.79 -19.07 -5.89
CA ASN A 5 -50.80 -18.08 -5.46
C ASN A 5 -49.56 -18.09 -6.36
N ASN A 6 -48.97 -16.91 -6.61
CA ASN A 6 -47.61 -16.80 -7.17
C ASN A 6 -46.67 -16.19 -6.12
N ASN A 7 -45.63 -16.93 -5.74
CA ASN A 7 -44.59 -16.47 -4.81
C ASN A 7 -43.61 -15.51 -5.51
N SER A 8 -43.27 -14.41 -4.85
CA SER A 8 -42.32 -13.42 -5.36
C SER A 8 -40.87 -13.87 -5.18
N ASN A 9 -40.27 -14.43 -6.22
CA ASN A 9 -38.81 -14.61 -6.32
C ASN A 9 -38.10 -13.28 -6.63
N PRO A 10 -36.81 -13.12 -6.27
CA PRO A 10 -36.02 -11.95 -6.68
C PRO A 10 -35.81 -11.95 -8.20
N ALA A 11 -36.06 -10.79 -8.82
CA ALA A 11 -36.04 -10.59 -10.27
C ALA A 11 -34.66 -10.88 -10.91
N LYS A 12 -34.66 -11.36 -12.15
CA LYS A 12 -33.46 -11.64 -12.95
C LYS A 12 -33.07 -10.42 -13.79
N ILE A 13 -31.78 -10.32 -14.16
CA ILE A 13 -31.21 -9.22 -14.98
C ILE A 13 -31.94 -9.02 -16.34
N GLY A 14 -32.69 -10.01 -16.84
CA GLY A 14 -33.51 -9.87 -18.04
C GLY A 14 -34.70 -8.91 -17.89
N GLU A 15 -35.32 -8.85 -16.72
CA GLU A 15 -36.60 -8.16 -16.50
C GLU A 15 -36.45 -6.63 -16.39
N LEU A 16 -35.22 -6.12 -16.41
CA LEU A 16 -34.91 -4.68 -16.39
C LEU A 16 -35.07 -3.98 -17.75
N PHE A 17 -35.28 -4.74 -18.84
CA PHE A 17 -35.20 -4.23 -20.22
C PHE A 17 -36.29 -4.79 -21.16
N HIS A 18 -37.52 -5.00 -20.69
CA HIS A 18 -38.66 -5.33 -21.56
C HIS A 18 -39.74 -4.24 -21.54
N ALA A 19 -39.98 -3.65 -22.71
CA ALA A 19 -41.22 -2.96 -23.02
C ALA A 19 -42.22 -3.98 -23.60
N ASN A 20 -43.47 -3.98 -23.12
CA ASN A 20 -44.51 -4.87 -23.64
C ASN A 20 -45.03 -4.35 -24.98
N ILE A 21 -44.64 -4.98 -26.09
CA ILE A 21 -45.14 -4.67 -27.44
C ILE A 21 -45.53 -5.99 -28.14
N PHE A 22 -46.84 -6.27 -28.13
CA PHE A 22 -47.60 -7.30 -28.87
C PHE A 22 -47.36 -8.80 -28.57
N GLY A 23 -48.43 -9.59 -28.83
CA GLY A 23 -48.34 -11.01 -29.23
C GLY A 23 -48.41 -12.10 -28.13
N LYS A 24 -49.60 -12.70 -27.93
CA LYS A 24 -49.71 -14.08 -27.41
C LYS A 24 -49.64 -15.06 -28.59
N ILE A 25 -48.73 -16.03 -28.57
CA ILE A 25 -48.81 -17.24 -29.42
C ILE A 25 -48.38 -18.48 -28.62
N THR A 26 -49.20 -19.53 -28.71
CA THR A 26 -48.99 -20.96 -28.39
C THR A 26 -49.81 -21.76 -29.45
N PRO A 27 -49.74 -23.11 -29.64
CA PRO A 27 -48.99 -24.20 -28.96
C PRO A 27 -47.49 -24.28 -29.34
N VAL A 28 -46.76 -25.39 -29.61
CA VAL A 28 -47.02 -26.83 -29.87
C VAL A 28 -45.92 -27.71 -29.22
N THR A 29 -46.13 -29.03 -29.15
CA THR A 29 -45.27 -30.05 -28.52
C THR A 29 -44.50 -30.92 -29.53
N GLN A 30 -43.34 -31.49 -29.14
CA GLN A 30 -43.16 -32.94 -28.91
C GLN A 30 -41.71 -33.37 -28.52
N ASN A 31 -41.64 -34.14 -27.43
CA ASN A 31 -40.83 -35.33 -27.13
C ASN A 31 -39.45 -35.56 -27.80
N ASN A 32 -38.37 -35.64 -26.99
CA ASN A 32 -37.81 -36.94 -26.53
C ASN A 32 -36.59 -36.78 -25.57
N VAL A 33 -36.13 -37.89 -24.98
CA VAL A 33 -35.20 -37.95 -23.81
C VAL A 33 -33.97 -38.86 -24.14
N PRO A 34 -33.02 -39.15 -23.22
CA PRO A 34 -31.70 -38.52 -23.14
C PRO A 34 -30.50 -39.41 -23.58
N VAL A 35 -29.31 -38.80 -23.69
CA VAL A 35 -28.02 -39.51 -23.56
C VAL A 35 -27.07 -38.72 -22.65
N ASN A 36 -26.38 -39.43 -21.73
CA ASN A 36 -25.39 -38.85 -20.82
C ASN A 36 -23.98 -38.78 -21.45
N VAL A 37 -23.26 -37.69 -21.21
CA VAL A 37 -21.78 -37.72 -21.12
C VAL A 37 -21.35 -36.89 -19.90
N ILE A 38 -20.49 -37.45 -19.07
CA ILE A 38 -20.06 -36.87 -17.79
C ILE A 38 -18.80 -36.02 -18.00
N ARG A 39 -18.88 -34.74 -17.62
CA ARG A 39 -17.73 -33.93 -17.18
C ARG A 39 -18.17 -33.08 -15.98
N ARG A 40 -17.35 -33.03 -14.93
CA ARG A 40 -17.51 -32.11 -13.79
C ARG A 40 -16.21 -31.36 -13.60
N ASP A 41 -16.32 -30.04 -13.52
CA ASP A 41 -15.17 -29.15 -13.57
C ASP A 41 -14.40 -29.06 -12.24
N VAL A 42 -13.12 -28.73 -12.36
CA VAL A 42 -12.25 -28.35 -11.24
C VAL A 42 -12.75 -27.05 -10.61
N ILE A 43 -12.95 -27.04 -9.29
CA ILE A 43 -13.28 -25.84 -8.53
C ILE A 43 -12.28 -25.65 -7.39
N ASP A 44 -11.32 -24.74 -7.60
CA ASP A 44 -10.43 -24.24 -6.56
C ASP A 44 -11.20 -23.42 -5.50
N THR A 45 -11.54 -24.05 -4.37
CA THR A 45 -12.03 -23.31 -3.18
C THR A 45 -10.87 -22.92 -2.28
N PHE A 46 -10.37 -21.69 -2.48
CA PHE A 46 -9.43 -21.05 -1.57
C PHE A 46 -9.99 -20.96 -0.14
N LYS A 47 -9.10 -21.10 0.85
CA LYS A 47 -9.45 -21.13 2.29
C LYS A 47 -10.18 -19.85 2.73
N ASP A 48 -11.38 -20.00 3.28
CA ASP A 48 -12.12 -18.89 3.90
C ASP A 48 -11.42 -18.44 5.19
N VAL A 49 -10.79 -17.27 5.14
CA VAL A 49 -10.25 -16.59 6.32
C VAL A 49 -11.41 -16.00 7.11
N LYS A 50 -11.76 -16.61 8.24
CA LYS A 50 -12.76 -16.08 9.18
C LYS A 50 -12.39 -14.63 9.57
N PRO A 51 -13.27 -13.63 9.37
CA PRO A 51 -13.00 -12.25 9.75
C PRO A 51 -13.18 -12.07 11.26
N THR A 52 -12.15 -12.42 12.04
CA THR A 52 -12.12 -12.25 13.50
C THR A 52 -12.04 -10.76 13.88
N LEU A 53 -13.19 -10.09 13.88
CA LEU A 53 -13.43 -8.79 14.53
C LEU A 53 -14.93 -8.48 14.48
N GLU A 54 -15.65 -8.76 15.57
CA GLU A 54 -17.03 -8.29 15.72
C GLU A 54 -17.04 -6.76 15.77
N LYS A 55 -17.63 -6.12 14.76
CA LYS A 55 -17.78 -4.67 14.74
C LYS A 55 -18.80 -4.27 15.82
N PRO A 56 -18.50 -3.33 16.73
CA PRO A 56 -19.50 -2.82 17.66
C PRO A 56 -20.62 -2.12 16.88
N LYS A 57 -21.80 -2.75 16.85
CA LYS A 57 -23.01 -2.17 16.27
C LYS A 57 -23.56 -1.12 17.24
N ILE A 58 -23.32 0.16 16.95
CA ILE A 58 -23.91 1.25 17.70
C ILE A 58 -25.37 1.40 17.24
N TYR A 59 -26.29 0.76 17.94
CA TYR A 59 -27.73 0.94 17.74
C TYR A 59 -28.20 2.20 18.49
N VAL A 60 -28.51 3.27 17.76
CA VAL A 60 -29.21 4.44 18.30
C VAL A 60 -30.70 4.22 18.10
N ALA A 61 -31.40 3.83 19.16
CA ALA A 61 -32.86 3.71 19.12
C ALA A 61 -33.53 5.09 19.23
N SER A 62 -34.10 5.56 18.12
CA SER A 62 -34.99 6.72 17.98
C SER A 62 -35.98 6.44 16.85
N ALA A 63 -37.27 6.38 17.15
CA ALA A 63 -38.29 5.87 16.22
C ALA A 63 -38.74 6.94 15.21
N PHE A 64 -38.01 7.05 14.09
CA PHE A 64 -38.38 7.84 12.92
C PHE A 64 -38.15 7.02 11.64
N ASN A 65 -38.81 7.39 10.54
CA ASN A 65 -39.03 6.52 9.38
C ASN A 65 -37.72 5.96 8.77
N GLU A 66 -37.47 4.66 8.97
CA GLU A 66 -36.24 3.92 8.63
C GLU A 66 -36.03 3.69 7.11
N ARG A 67 -36.25 4.71 6.27
CA ARG A 67 -36.08 4.61 4.81
C ARG A 67 -35.27 5.80 4.29
N PRO A 68 -34.07 5.58 3.72
CA PRO A 68 -33.37 6.66 3.04
C PRO A 68 -34.21 7.17 1.87
N LEU A 69 -34.20 8.49 1.69
CA LEU A 69 -34.88 9.21 0.60
C LEU A 69 -34.60 8.51 -0.74
N LYS A 70 -35.59 8.46 -1.63
CA LYS A 70 -35.44 7.92 -2.99
C LYS A 70 -35.36 9.02 -4.02
N ALA A 71 -34.62 8.77 -5.10
CA ALA A 71 -34.60 9.61 -6.30
C ALA A 71 -34.12 8.77 -7.49
N ILE A 72 -34.20 9.33 -8.69
CA ILE A 72 -33.66 8.74 -9.92
C ILE A 72 -32.30 9.37 -10.23
N TRP A 73 -32.25 10.69 -10.44
CA TRP A 73 -31.04 11.47 -10.74
C TRP A 73 -30.81 12.59 -9.69
N PRO A 74 -30.48 12.22 -8.44
CA PRO A 74 -30.35 13.17 -7.33
C PRO A 74 -29.15 14.11 -7.46
N ILE A 75 -29.38 15.42 -7.30
CA ILE A 75 -28.33 16.44 -7.14
C ILE A 75 -28.73 17.42 -6.01
N LEU A 76 -27.73 17.89 -5.28
CA LEU A 76 -27.84 19.05 -4.40
C LEU A 76 -27.34 20.30 -5.13
N GLU A 77 -28.28 21.13 -5.58
CA GLU A 77 -28.03 22.48 -6.13
C GLU A 77 -28.45 23.56 -5.12
N ASN A 78 -28.13 24.83 -5.38
CA ASN A 78 -28.20 25.93 -4.42
C ASN A 78 -29.52 26.01 -3.62
N GLU A 79 -30.66 25.86 -4.28
CA GLU A 79 -31.99 25.87 -3.65
C GLU A 79 -32.19 24.70 -2.68
N SER A 80 -31.98 23.46 -3.16
CA SER A 80 -32.06 22.24 -2.34
C SER A 80 -31.04 22.22 -1.20
N PHE A 81 -29.89 22.86 -1.39
CA PHE A 81 -28.84 23.03 -0.39
C PHE A 81 -29.28 24.02 0.71
N ALA A 82 -29.84 25.17 0.33
CA ALA A 82 -30.41 26.14 1.27
C ALA A 82 -31.56 25.52 2.08
N ALA A 83 -32.54 24.90 1.40
CA ALA A 83 -33.66 24.21 2.04
C ALA A 83 -33.20 23.11 3.02
N THR A 84 -32.14 22.36 2.69
CA THR A 84 -31.53 21.37 3.60
C THR A 84 -30.87 22.03 4.82
N MET A 85 -30.21 23.17 4.65
CA MET A 85 -29.63 23.94 5.77
C MET A 85 -30.70 24.54 6.68
N ASP A 86 -31.81 25.01 6.13
CA ASP A 86 -32.90 25.58 6.93
C ASP A 86 -33.69 24.51 7.70
N LYS A 87 -33.99 23.36 7.07
CA LYS A 87 -34.54 22.20 7.81
C LYS A 87 -33.56 21.69 8.87
N PHE A 88 -32.24 21.73 8.62
CA PHE A 88 -31.22 21.40 9.62
C PHE A 88 -31.25 22.35 10.82
N ARG A 89 -31.39 23.67 10.60
CA ARG A 89 -31.48 24.67 11.69
C ARG A 89 -32.67 24.41 12.62
N VAL A 90 -33.86 24.18 12.06
CA VAL A 90 -35.07 23.86 12.84
C VAL A 90 -34.88 22.56 13.63
N TYR A 91 -34.45 21.49 12.97
CA TYR A 91 -34.20 20.18 13.60
C TYR A 91 -33.16 20.25 14.75
N VAL A 92 -32.13 21.07 14.59
CA VAL A 92 -31.10 21.28 15.61
C VAL A 92 -31.61 22.13 16.79
N ALA A 93 -32.49 23.11 16.56
CA ALA A 93 -33.14 23.85 17.64
C ALA A 93 -33.99 22.92 18.52
N ASP A 94 -34.93 22.18 17.91
CA ASP A 94 -35.78 21.20 18.58
C ASP A 94 -35.00 20.20 19.45
N ILE A 95 -33.90 19.68 18.91
CA ILE A 95 -33.04 18.72 19.62
C ILE A 95 -32.24 19.38 20.73
N ASN A 96 -31.74 20.60 20.50
CA ASN A 96 -31.02 21.33 21.54
C ASN A 96 -31.94 21.65 22.73
N ASP A 97 -33.21 21.97 22.49
CA ASP A 97 -34.18 22.27 23.55
C ASP A 97 -34.63 21.01 24.30
N LYS A 98 -34.93 19.91 23.59
CA LYS A 98 -35.12 18.58 24.19
C LYS A 98 -33.91 18.21 25.07
N ARG A 99 -32.68 18.46 24.61
CA ARG A 99 -31.44 18.23 25.35
C ARG A 99 -31.18 19.20 26.51
N LYS A 100 -31.78 20.39 26.56
CA LYS A 100 -31.72 21.25 27.77
C LYS A 100 -32.51 20.57 28.89
N ILE A 101 -33.77 20.22 28.61
CA ILE A 101 -34.70 19.56 29.54
C ILE A 101 -34.14 18.22 30.03
N GLU A 102 -33.62 17.38 29.12
CA GLU A 102 -32.95 16.12 29.49
C GLU A 102 -31.69 16.35 30.35
N ASN A 103 -30.92 17.41 30.08
CA ASN A 103 -29.72 17.71 30.88
C ASN A 103 -30.05 18.24 32.29
N GLU A 104 -31.17 18.93 32.47
CA GLU A 104 -31.66 19.39 33.77
C GLU A 104 -32.17 18.22 34.63
N SER A 105 -32.88 17.26 34.02
CA SER A 105 -33.26 16.02 34.73
C SER A 105 -32.04 15.15 35.07
N ILE A 106 -31.05 15.06 34.16
CA ILE A 106 -29.75 14.42 34.43
C ILE A 106 -28.99 15.12 35.58
N ALA A 107 -29.04 16.45 35.68
CA ALA A 107 -28.40 17.17 36.79
C ALA A 107 -29.03 16.82 38.14
N LYS A 108 -30.36 16.92 38.26
CA LYS A 108 -31.11 16.56 39.48
C LYS A 108 -30.90 15.09 39.87
N TYR A 109 -30.91 14.17 38.90
CA TYR A 109 -30.59 12.76 39.13
C TYR A 109 -29.15 12.58 39.64
N ASN A 110 -28.17 13.20 38.99
CA ASN A 110 -26.76 13.11 39.39
C ASN A 110 -26.48 13.72 40.77
N GLU A 111 -27.29 14.67 41.25
CA GLU A 111 -27.22 15.19 42.60
C GLU A 111 -27.74 14.17 43.62
N SER A 112 -28.88 13.51 43.37
CA SER A 112 -29.34 12.40 44.21
C SER A 112 -28.33 11.25 44.28
N CYS A 113 -27.64 10.92 43.18
CA CYS A 113 -26.57 9.93 43.17
C CYS A 113 -25.32 10.27 44.01
N LYS A 114 -25.15 11.53 44.48
CA LYS A 114 -24.05 11.89 45.40
C LYS A 114 -24.31 11.44 46.84
N LEU A 115 -25.59 11.29 47.21
CA LEU A 115 -26.03 10.97 48.57
C LEU A 115 -26.01 9.45 48.86
N VAL A 116 -25.86 8.63 47.82
CA VAL A 116 -25.88 7.16 47.92
C VAL A 116 -24.49 6.62 48.22
N ILE A 117 -24.31 6.10 49.43
CA ILE A 117 -23.14 5.29 49.80
C ILE A 117 -23.29 3.91 49.13
N LEU A 118 -22.28 3.48 48.38
CA LEU A 118 -22.25 2.20 47.69
C LEU A 118 -21.46 1.15 48.49
N SER A 119 -21.87 -0.11 48.42
CA SER A 119 -21.07 -1.22 48.98
C SER A 119 -19.85 -1.54 48.11
N GLU A 120 -18.84 -2.22 48.67
CA GLU A 120 -17.61 -2.57 47.95
C GLU A 120 -17.85 -3.40 46.67
N MET A 121 -18.85 -4.29 46.69
CA MET A 121 -19.29 -5.04 45.50
C MET A 121 -19.94 -4.13 44.45
N GLN A 122 -20.65 -3.09 44.85
CA GLN A 122 -21.22 -2.09 43.93
C GLN A 122 -20.15 -1.13 43.39
N GLU A 123 -19.15 -0.78 44.21
CA GLU A 123 -17.95 -0.02 43.82
C GLU A 123 -17.15 -0.73 42.72
N THR A 124 -16.87 -2.02 42.88
CA THR A 124 -16.12 -2.79 41.87
C THR A 124 -16.91 -2.91 40.57
N LEU A 125 -18.22 -3.17 40.63
CA LEU A 125 -19.13 -3.12 39.47
C LEU A 125 -19.14 -1.74 38.79
N LYS A 126 -19.22 -0.64 39.55
CA LYS A 126 -19.12 0.75 39.06
C LYS A 126 -17.79 1.00 38.33
N ARG A 127 -16.66 0.57 38.90
CA ARG A 127 -15.33 0.67 38.26
C ARG A 127 -15.27 -0.12 36.94
N VAL A 128 -15.88 -1.30 36.87
CA VAL A 128 -15.96 -2.13 35.65
C VAL A 128 -16.88 -1.50 34.60
N PHE A 129 -18.07 -1.05 34.98
CA PHE A 129 -19.05 -0.43 34.08
C PHE A 129 -18.52 0.86 33.45
N VAL A 130 -17.94 1.76 34.24
CA VAL A 130 -17.37 3.02 33.75
C VAL A 130 -16.18 2.77 32.81
N LYS A 131 -15.36 1.74 33.06
CA LYS A 131 -14.30 1.31 32.12
C LYS A 131 -14.90 0.77 30.81
N LYS A 132 -15.87 -0.15 30.89
CA LYS A 132 -16.53 -0.78 29.72
C LYS A 132 -17.20 0.24 28.80
N PHE A 133 -17.91 1.22 29.37
CA PHE A 133 -18.69 2.21 28.61
C PHE A 133 -18.03 3.61 28.52
N LYS A 134 -16.71 3.71 28.76
CA LYS A 134 -15.95 4.97 28.67
C LYS A 134 -16.08 5.62 27.28
N THR A 135 -15.89 4.83 26.22
CA THR A 135 -15.82 5.27 24.81
C THR A 135 -17.17 5.44 24.13
N TYR A 136 -18.27 5.00 24.75
CA TYR A 136 -19.62 5.09 24.22
C TYR A 136 -20.23 6.49 24.47
N SER A 137 -21.10 6.91 23.57
CA SER A 137 -21.74 8.23 23.64
C SER A 137 -22.67 8.38 24.84
N ALA A 138 -22.98 9.63 25.17
CA ALA A 138 -23.74 9.95 26.39
C ALA A 138 -25.17 9.37 26.36
N SER A 139 -25.87 9.41 25.22
CA SER A 139 -27.21 8.81 25.09
C SER A 139 -27.18 7.29 25.31
N PHE A 140 -26.23 6.58 24.68
CA PHE A 140 -26.09 5.13 24.86
C PHE A 140 -25.71 4.77 26.31
N TYR A 141 -24.71 5.45 26.88
CA TYR A 141 -24.30 5.25 28.27
C TYR A 141 -25.45 5.47 29.26
N ASN A 142 -26.27 6.52 29.07
CA ASN A 142 -27.40 6.80 29.95
C ASN A 142 -28.46 5.68 29.87
N LYS A 143 -28.78 5.19 28.67
CA LYS A 143 -29.69 4.05 28.48
C LYS A 143 -29.17 2.76 29.14
N GLU A 144 -27.86 2.51 29.13
CA GLU A 144 -27.27 1.37 29.84
C GLU A 144 -27.22 1.56 31.37
N VAL A 145 -27.09 2.81 31.86
CA VAL A 145 -27.25 3.13 33.30
C VAL A 145 -28.69 2.86 33.76
N ASP A 146 -29.69 3.28 32.98
CA ASP A 146 -31.09 3.04 33.30
C ASP A 146 -31.42 1.54 33.37
N LYS A 147 -30.94 0.73 32.41
CA LYS A 147 -31.03 -0.74 32.49
C LYS A 147 -30.36 -1.31 33.74
N LEU A 148 -29.14 -0.87 34.05
CA LEU A 148 -28.38 -1.36 35.20
C LEU A 148 -29.08 -1.00 36.53
N PHE A 149 -29.74 0.16 36.60
CA PHE A 149 -30.61 0.50 37.72
C PHE A 149 -31.82 -0.44 37.80
N THR A 150 -32.51 -0.73 36.68
CA THR A 150 -33.63 -1.70 36.65
C THR A 150 -33.21 -3.14 37.02
N GLU A 151 -32.04 -3.60 36.56
CA GLU A 151 -31.57 -4.99 36.73
C GLU A 151 -30.88 -5.26 38.08
N LYS A 152 -30.33 -4.22 38.73
CA LYS A 152 -29.44 -4.36 39.91
C LYS A 152 -29.69 -3.34 41.03
N GLY A 153 -30.57 -2.35 40.84
CA GLY A 153 -30.84 -1.27 41.81
C GLY A 153 -29.70 -0.26 42.02
N ILE A 154 -28.56 -0.44 41.34
CA ILE A 154 -27.38 0.42 41.53
C ILE A 154 -27.57 1.73 40.77
N GLN A 155 -27.61 2.85 41.48
CA GLN A 155 -27.62 4.18 40.87
C GLN A 155 -26.20 4.59 40.46
N LEU A 156 -26.03 5.07 39.22
CA LEU A 156 -24.75 5.55 38.68
C LEU A 156 -24.96 6.90 37.99
N PRO A 157 -24.04 7.87 38.12
CA PRO A 157 -24.20 9.17 37.49
C PRO A 157 -24.24 9.06 35.95
N LYS A 158 -25.24 9.73 35.37
CA LYS A 158 -25.49 9.85 33.92
C LYS A 158 -24.57 10.90 33.30
N LYS A 159 -24.15 10.68 32.04
CA LYS A 159 -23.35 11.64 31.26
C LYS A 159 -24.23 12.76 30.74
N LYS A 160 -23.77 14.02 30.83
CA LYS A 160 -24.41 15.18 30.19
C LYS A 160 -24.45 15.00 28.67
N LEU A 161 -25.60 15.25 28.06
CA LEU A 161 -25.83 15.20 26.61
C LEU A 161 -25.26 16.45 25.93
N HIS A 162 -24.63 16.28 24.77
CA HIS A 162 -23.96 17.37 24.06
C HIS A 162 -24.97 18.26 23.31
N ILE A 163 -25.00 19.56 23.62
CA ILE A 163 -25.78 20.57 22.89
C ILE A 163 -24.99 21.00 21.65
N LEU A 164 -25.60 20.95 20.47
CA LEU A 164 -24.96 21.28 19.20
C LEU A 164 -24.74 22.80 19.09
N LYS A 165 -23.48 23.22 19.11
CA LYS A 165 -23.08 24.64 18.98
C LYS A 165 -22.93 25.06 17.51
N TYR A 166 -23.06 26.36 17.23
CA TYR A 166 -22.93 27.01 15.92
C TYR A 166 -21.77 26.50 15.02
N PRO A 167 -20.53 26.24 15.50
CA PRO A 167 -19.47 25.67 14.65
C PRO A 167 -19.81 24.31 14.00
N THR A 168 -20.81 23.60 14.53
CA THR A 168 -21.33 22.36 13.95
C THR A 168 -22.11 22.63 12.65
N GLU A 169 -22.77 23.78 12.52
CA GLU A 169 -23.49 24.17 11.30
C GLU A 169 -22.51 24.40 10.14
N LEU A 170 -21.42 25.13 10.37
CA LEU A 170 -20.36 25.34 9.38
C LEU A 170 -19.72 24.01 8.93
N ILE A 171 -19.48 23.10 9.88
CA ILE A 171 -18.94 21.77 9.57
C ILE A 171 -19.98 20.92 8.82
N PHE A 172 -21.27 21.00 9.17
CA PHE A 172 -22.36 20.32 8.45
C PHE A 172 -22.51 20.87 7.02
N GLN A 173 -22.44 22.19 6.82
CA GLN A 173 -22.46 22.84 5.50
C GLN A 173 -21.36 22.28 4.58
N ASN A 174 -20.13 22.13 5.08
CA ASN A 174 -19.04 21.55 4.30
C ASN A 174 -19.15 20.03 4.12
N ILE A 175 -19.75 19.30 5.05
CA ILE A 175 -20.12 17.88 4.86
C ILE A 175 -21.20 17.73 3.78
N LEU A 176 -22.19 18.62 3.75
CA LEU A 176 -23.24 18.67 2.73
C LEU A 176 -22.67 19.05 1.35
N HIS A 177 -21.66 19.91 1.30
CA HIS A 177 -20.95 20.23 0.06
C HIS A 177 -20.16 19.01 -0.49
N GLU A 178 -19.44 18.27 0.36
CA GLU A 178 -18.87 16.97 -0.03
C GLU A 178 -19.96 16.01 -0.53
N TYR A 179 -21.14 16.00 0.11
CA TYR A 179 -22.25 15.15 -0.33
C TYR A 179 -22.78 15.56 -1.71
N ALA A 180 -22.94 16.86 -1.98
CA ALA A 180 -23.33 17.38 -3.27
C ALA A 180 -22.37 16.95 -4.39
N GLN A 181 -21.05 17.01 -4.14
CA GLN A 181 -20.05 16.49 -5.08
C GLN A 181 -20.16 14.97 -5.27
N GLN A 182 -20.40 14.21 -4.19
CA GLN A 182 -20.55 12.75 -4.24
C GLN A 182 -21.81 12.32 -5.00
N LEU A 183 -22.95 13.01 -4.81
CA LEU A 183 -24.17 12.83 -5.58
C LEU A 183 -23.95 13.20 -7.06
N LYS A 184 -23.37 14.37 -7.37
CA LYS A 184 -23.10 14.81 -8.75
C LYS A 184 -22.18 13.83 -9.51
N GLN A 185 -21.20 13.22 -8.84
CA GLN A 185 -20.39 12.12 -9.41
C GLN A 185 -21.19 10.84 -9.63
N ASN A 186 -22.07 10.47 -8.71
CA ASN A 186 -22.86 9.23 -8.79
C ASN A 186 -23.97 9.34 -9.85
N THR A 187 -24.64 10.49 -9.93
CA THR A 187 -25.73 10.77 -10.86
C THR A 187 -25.25 10.83 -12.31
N LYS A 188 -24.05 11.38 -12.57
CA LYS A 188 -23.40 11.25 -13.90
C LYS A 188 -23.28 9.80 -14.33
N VAL A 189 -22.74 8.92 -13.48
CA VAL A 189 -22.60 7.48 -13.80
C VAL A 189 -23.95 6.78 -13.96
N ILE A 190 -25.02 7.24 -13.30
CA ILE A 190 -26.38 6.72 -13.48
C ILE A 190 -26.98 7.18 -14.82
N GLN A 191 -26.72 8.42 -15.24
CA GLN A 191 -27.09 8.99 -16.54
C GLN A 191 -26.32 8.32 -17.69
N ASP A 192 -24.99 8.16 -17.57
CA ASP A 192 -24.11 7.47 -18.53
C ASP A 192 -24.57 6.02 -18.81
N LEU A 193 -25.24 5.39 -17.83
CA LEU A 193 -25.76 4.03 -17.91
C LEU A 193 -27.25 3.96 -18.31
N GLY A 194 -27.89 5.09 -18.62
CA GLY A 194 -29.31 5.16 -19.03
C GLY A 194 -30.31 4.71 -17.95
N ILE A 195 -29.94 4.78 -16.66
CA ILE A 195 -30.73 4.22 -15.58
C ILE A 195 -31.83 5.21 -15.15
N THR A 196 -33.09 4.77 -15.28
CA THR A 196 -34.29 5.62 -15.15
C THR A 196 -35.23 5.26 -13.98
N GLN A 197 -34.81 4.34 -13.11
CA GLN A 197 -35.58 3.78 -11.99
C GLN A 197 -35.27 4.50 -10.66
N GLU A 198 -36.28 4.68 -9.82
CA GLU A 198 -36.13 5.20 -8.45
C GLU A 198 -35.27 4.29 -7.57
N ARG A 199 -34.33 4.87 -6.83
CA ARG A 199 -33.40 4.16 -5.95
C ARG A 199 -33.19 4.93 -4.64
N PRO A 200 -32.91 4.25 -3.52
CA PRO A 200 -32.48 4.93 -2.30
C PRO A 200 -31.19 5.70 -2.56
N LEU A 201 -31.08 6.90 -1.99
CA LEU A 201 -29.87 7.72 -2.12
C LEU A 201 -28.62 6.96 -1.65
N LYS A 202 -27.50 7.24 -2.29
CA LYS A 202 -26.20 6.69 -1.86
C LYS A 202 -25.79 7.27 -0.52
N MET A 203 -25.26 6.44 0.38
CA MET A 203 -24.66 6.90 1.63
C MET A 203 -23.56 7.94 1.40
N LEU A 204 -23.56 8.97 2.23
CA LEU A 204 -22.54 10.01 2.32
C LEU A 204 -21.25 9.43 2.91
N GLU A 205 -20.12 9.50 2.17
CA GLU A 205 -18.79 9.17 2.68
C GLU A 205 -18.14 10.40 3.35
N ILE A 206 -18.14 10.44 4.68
CA ILE A 206 -17.51 11.50 5.49
C ILE A 206 -16.02 11.18 5.72
N ASN A 207 -15.14 11.84 4.97
CA ASN A 207 -13.69 11.82 5.18
C ASN A 207 -13.21 13.17 5.73
N SER A 208 -12.71 13.19 6.97
CA SER A 208 -12.27 14.42 7.64
C SER A 208 -11.13 15.14 6.90
N VAL A 209 -10.25 14.39 6.24
CA VAL A 209 -9.06 14.96 5.58
C VAL A 209 -9.48 15.83 4.41
N LYS A 210 -10.43 15.36 3.59
CA LYS A 210 -11.02 16.16 2.51
C LYS A 210 -11.69 17.42 3.04
N ILE A 211 -12.48 17.31 4.11
CA ILE A 211 -13.22 18.46 4.66
C ILE A 211 -12.26 19.51 5.25
N THR A 212 -11.10 19.11 5.79
CA THR A 212 -10.01 20.05 6.17
C THR A 212 -9.18 20.59 4.99
N GLN A 213 -9.32 19.99 3.80
CA GLN A 213 -8.66 20.38 2.54
C GLN A 213 -9.62 21.06 1.54
N LEU A 214 -10.88 21.30 1.92
CA LEU A 214 -11.80 22.10 1.10
C LEU A 214 -11.31 23.54 1.08
N GLU A 215 -10.98 24.04 -0.10
CA GLU A 215 -10.51 25.40 -0.33
C GLU A 215 -11.50 26.16 -1.22
N ARG A 216 -11.70 27.44 -0.92
CA ARG A 216 -12.48 28.40 -1.72
C ARG A 216 -11.52 29.54 -2.08
N ASN A 217 -11.32 29.82 -3.36
CA ASN A 217 -10.37 30.82 -3.86
C ASN A 217 -8.95 30.68 -3.28
N GLY A 218 -8.46 29.45 -3.10
CA GLY A 218 -7.13 29.15 -2.52
C GLY A 218 -7.02 29.27 -1.00
N ILE A 219 -8.12 29.60 -0.30
CA ILE A 219 -8.17 29.70 1.18
C ILE A 219 -8.99 28.54 1.74
N LYS A 220 -8.52 27.90 2.81
CA LYS A 220 -9.22 26.78 3.46
C LYS A 220 -10.57 27.23 4.02
N SER A 221 -11.62 26.53 3.64
CA SER A 221 -13.01 26.87 3.95
C SER A 221 -13.32 26.83 5.45
N ILE A 222 -12.60 26.04 6.25
CA ILE A 222 -12.65 26.06 7.71
C ILE A 222 -11.25 25.71 8.26
N SER A 223 -10.71 26.53 9.16
CA SER A 223 -9.46 26.22 9.89
C SER A 223 -9.75 25.33 11.12
N VAL A 224 -9.90 24.02 10.89
CA VAL A 224 -10.13 23.01 11.95
C VAL A 224 -9.27 21.77 11.77
N THR A 225 -9.05 21.03 12.86
CA THR A 225 -8.30 19.77 12.82
C THR A 225 -9.17 18.59 12.35
N ASN A 226 -8.50 17.53 11.88
CA ASN A 226 -9.14 16.26 11.56
C ASN A 226 -9.94 15.65 12.73
N GLU A 227 -9.49 15.81 13.98
CA GLU A 227 -10.19 15.25 15.15
C GLU A 227 -11.40 16.10 15.54
N THR A 228 -11.33 17.42 15.36
CA THR A 228 -12.47 18.34 15.49
C THR A 228 -13.65 17.86 14.63
N ILE A 229 -13.41 17.60 13.34
CA ILE A 229 -14.44 17.10 12.41
C ILE A 229 -14.97 15.72 12.83
N LYS A 230 -14.09 14.80 13.27
CA LYS A 230 -14.53 13.49 13.81
C LYS A 230 -15.44 13.64 15.03
N ASN A 231 -15.22 14.63 15.88
CA ASN A 231 -16.03 14.89 17.07
C ASN A 231 -17.39 15.51 16.72
N HIS A 232 -17.44 16.54 15.87
CA HIS A 232 -18.72 17.07 15.37
C HIS A 232 -19.54 15.99 14.65
N ARG A 233 -18.90 15.11 13.86
CA ARG A 233 -19.58 13.94 13.27
C ARG A 233 -20.15 12.98 14.33
N LYS A 234 -19.45 12.69 15.43
CA LYS A 234 -19.99 11.89 16.55
C LYS A 234 -21.24 12.56 17.13
N HIS A 235 -21.18 13.88 17.40
CA HIS A 235 -22.29 14.63 17.97
C HIS A 235 -23.51 14.72 17.05
N LEU A 236 -23.31 14.76 15.73
CA LEU A 236 -24.37 14.70 14.71
C LEU A 236 -25.01 13.31 14.60
N ILE A 237 -24.23 12.22 14.76
CA ILE A 237 -24.76 10.85 14.87
C ILE A 237 -25.57 10.70 16.16
N ASP A 238 -25.04 11.14 17.29
CA ASP A 238 -25.73 11.13 18.58
C ASP A 238 -27.03 11.95 18.56
N ALA A 239 -27.16 12.91 17.63
CA ALA A 239 -28.32 13.76 17.40
C ALA A 239 -29.27 13.26 16.29
N GLY A 240 -29.09 12.06 15.73
CA GLY A 240 -29.98 11.54 14.69
C GLY A 240 -29.90 12.25 13.33
N VAL A 241 -29.11 13.32 13.20
CA VAL A 241 -28.84 13.98 11.90
C VAL A 241 -28.21 12.99 10.91
N PHE A 242 -27.36 12.09 11.43
CA PHE A 242 -26.78 10.97 10.68
C PHE A 242 -27.18 9.62 11.27
N PHE A 243 -27.67 8.71 10.41
CA PHE A 243 -28.00 7.33 10.76
C PHE A 243 -27.22 6.33 9.88
N ASP A 244 -27.40 5.02 10.13
CA ASP A 244 -26.69 3.91 9.46
C ASP A 244 -25.16 4.07 9.39
N TYR A 245 -24.54 4.30 10.55
CA TYR A 245 -23.08 4.37 10.69
C TYR A 245 -22.40 3.07 10.21
N THR A 246 -21.65 3.14 9.11
CA THR A 246 -20.81 2.03 8.66
C THR A 246 -19.33 2.41 8.56
N PHE A 247 -18.50 1.67 9.31
CA PHE A 247 -17.06 1.86 9.35
C PHE A 247 -16.35 1.05 8.26
N CYS A 248 -15.66 1.76 7.36
CA CYS A 248 -14.94 1.23 6.20
C CYS A 248 -13.40 1.18 6.38
N GLY A 249 -12.89 1.32 7.61
CA GLY A 249 -11.46 1.28 7.93
C GLY A 249 -10.81 2.67 7.99
N HIS A 250 -9.55 2.73 8.46
CA HIS A 250 -8.87 3.99 8.79
C HIS A 250 -8.49 4.87 7.58
N ARG A 251 -8.48 4.34 6.35
CA ARG A 251 -8.09 5.06 5.12
C ARG A 251 -9.26 5.55 4.27
N ARG A 252 -10.49 5.22 4.64
CA ARG A 252 -11.72 5.58 3.91
C ARG A 252 -12.60 6.45 4.81
N GLY A 253 -13.56 7.15 4.22
CA GLY A 253 -14.56 7.83 5.02
C GLY A 253 -15.44 6.84 5.80
N VAL A 254 -16.11 7.36 6.81
CA VAL A 254 -17.27 6.69 7.41
C VAL A 254 -18.45 6.92 6.47
N LYS A 255 -19.24 5.89 6.14
CA LYS A 255 -20.49 6.08 5.41
C LYS A 255 -21.67 6.23 6.40
N VAL A 256 -22.57 7.15 6.11
CA VAL A 256 -23.83 7.41 6.84
C VAL A 256 -24.95 7.78 5.86
N HIS A 257 -26.21 7.69 6.30
CA HIS A 257 -27.31 8.43 5.70
C HIS A 257 -27.59 9.73 6.48
N ILE A 258 -28.11 10.75 5.81
CA ILE A 258 -28.64 11.97 6.43
C ILE A 258 -30.13 11.75 6.66
N ASN A 259 -30.68 12.18 7.81
CA ASN A 259 -32.10 12.09 8.11
C ASN A 259 -32.96 12.68 6.95
N PRO A 260 -33.91 11.92 6.34
CA PRO A 260 -34.77 12.40 5.25
C PRO A 260 -35.73 13.54 5.65
N GLU A 261 -35.91 13.82 6.94
CA GLU A 261 -36.62 15.02 7.42
C GLU A 261 -35.82 16.30 7.14
N ILE A 262 -34.48 16.21 7.22
CA ILE A 262 -33.55 17.32 7.00
C ILE A 262 -33.22 17.46 5.51
N LEU A 263 -32.95 16.34 4.85
CA LEU A 263 -32.38 16.31 3.50
C LEU A 263 -33.44 16.58 2.41
N VAL A 264 -33.23 17.64 1.64
CA VAL A 264 -34.00 17.98 0.43
C VAL A 264 -33.09 17.84 -0.80
N VAL A 265 -33.54 17.15 -1.84
CA VAL A 265 -32.70 16.87 -3.04
C VAL A 265 -33.50 17.10 -4.32
N LEU A 266 -32.90 17.78 -5.30
CA LEU A 266 -33.47 17.92 -6.64
C LEU A 266 -33.25 16.63 -7.45
N ASP A 267 -34.31 16.07 -8.04
CA ASP A 267 -34.18 14.96 -8.99
C ASP A 267 -34.26 15.47 -10.43
N LEU A 268 -33.11 15.47 -11.14
CA LEU A 268 -33.00 15.98 -12.51
C LEU A 268 -33.94 15.29 -13.52
N LYS A 269 -34.47 14.10 -13.22
CA LYS A 269 -35.41 13.42 -14.14
C LYS A 269 -36.85 13.87 -13.97
N THR A 270 -37.21 14.42 -12.81
CA THR A 270 -38.59 14.85 -12.51
C THR A 270 -38.73 16.35 -12.28
N GLU A 271 -37.60 17.07 -12.26
CA GLU A 271 -37.48 18.52 -12.03
C GLU A 271 -38.14 18.98 -10.71
N LYS A 272 -38.30 18.04 -9.76
CA LYS A 272 -38.98 18.26 -8.48
C LYS A 272 -38.04 18.07 -7.31
N LEU A 273 -38.26 18.87 -6.27
CA LEU A 273 -37.63 18.69 -4.97
C LEU A 273 -38.23 17.45 -4.27
N THR A 274 -37.38 16.44 -4.08
CA THR A 274 -37.70 15.26 -3.28
C THR A 274 -37.57 15.62 -1.79
N THR A 275 -38.68 15.43 -1.07
CA THR A 275 -38.83 15.59 0.38
C THR A 275 -39.46 14.32 0.95
N LEU A 276 -39.41 14.12 2.27
CA LEU A 276 -40.08 12.98 2.92
C LEU A 276 -41.60 12.97 2.65
N GLU A 277 -42.25 14.13 2.76
CA GLU A 277 -43.69 14.31 2.47
C GLU A 277 -44.05 13.83 1.06
N ASN A 278 -43.25 14.23 0.05
CA ASN A 278 -43.42 13.84 -1.35
C ASN A 278 -43.21 12.33 -1.62
N GLN A 279 -42.83 11.54 -0.62
CA GLN A 279 -42.62 10.08 -0.72
C GLN A 279 -43.58 9.25 0.15
N CYS A 280 -44.42 9.89 0.96
CA CYS A 280 -45.36 9.24 1.90
C CYS A 280 -46.67 8.73 1.26
N VAL A 281 -46.68 8.46 -0.06
CA VAL A 281 -47.91 8.12 -0.81
C VAL A 281 -48.38 6.66 -0.61
N THR A 282 -47.53 5.74 -0.14
CA THR A 282 -47.97 4.38 0.22
C THR A 282 -47.40 3.89 1.56
N LEU A 283 -48.13 4.18 2.65
CA LEU A 283 -48.14 3.30 3.81
C LEU A 283 -48.85 1.98 3.42
N ARG A 284 -48.11 1.04 2.81
CA ARG A 284 -48.56 -0.36 2.75
C ARG A 284 -48.72 -0.83 4.20
N THR A 285 -49.97 -1.01 4.63
CA THR A 285 -50.29 -1.75 5.86
C THR A 285 -49.60 -3.10 5.79
N ALA A 286 -48.60 -3.30 6.66
CA ALA A 286 -47.86 -4.54 6.71
C ALA A 286 -48.83 -5.63 7.20
N LYS A 287 -49.27 -6.51 6.29
CA LYS A 287 -49.95 -7.74 6.68
C LYS A 287 -49.00 -8.51 7.58
N SER A 288 -49.32 -8.60 8.87
CA SER A 288 -48.60 -9.42 9.82
C SER A 288 -48.70 -10.86 9.36
N PHE A 289 -47.59 -11.43 8.90
CA PHE A 289 -47.53 -12.85 8.62
C PHE A 289 -47.74 -13.61 9.93
N CYS A 290 -48.61 -14.62 9.90
CA CYS A 290 -48.81 -15.53 11.02
C CYS A 290 -47.47 -16.17 11.40
N ASN A 291 -47.16 -16.24 12.70
CA ASN A 291 -45.94 -16.90 13.17
C ASN A 291 -46.05 -18.43 13.00
N ASN A 292 -45.73 -18.94 11.82
CA ASN A 292 -45.53 -20.38 11.60
C ASN A 292 -44.34 -20.86 12.44
N LYS A 293 -44.62 -21.59 13.53
CA LYS A 293 -43.63 -22.18 14.43
C LYS A 293 -42.95 -23.43 13.85
N GLU A 294 -42.50 -23.37 12.59
CA GLU A 294 -41.75 -24.46 11.98
C GLU A 294 -40.26 -24.38 12.37
N ILE A 295 -39.85 -25.26 13.27
CA ILE A 295 -38.48 -25.32 13.80
C ILE A 295 -37.58 -26.05 12.80
N THR A 296 -37.14 -25.35 11.75
CA THR A 296 -36.21 -25.88 10.74
C THR A 296 -34.76 -25.94 11.27
N VAL A 297 -34.51 -26.81 12.25
CA VAL A 297 -33.18 -27.05 12.84
C VAL A 297 -32.58 -28.33 12.27
N THR A 298 -31.51 -28.18 11.49
CA THR A 298 -30.68 -29.31 11.03
C THR A 298 -29.91 -29.92 12.20
N LYS A 299 -30.33 -31.11 12.65
CA LYS A 299 -29.58 -31.89 13.65
C LYS A 299 -28.22 -32.32 13.08
N VAL A 300 -27.15 -31.71 13.56
CA VAL A 300 -25.77 -32.12 13.23
C VAL A 300 -25.43 -33.40 14.01
N ASN A 301 -25.27 -34.53 13.30
CA ASN A 301 -24.91 -35.81 13.91
C ASN A 301 -23.46 -35.80 14.42
N LYS A 302 -23.29 -35.64 15.74
CA LYS A 302 -21.97 -35.62 16.41
C LYS A 302 -21.27 -36.99 16.47
N SER A 303 -21.97 -38.08 16.15
CA SER A 303 -21.51 -39.47 16.31
C SER A 303 -20.47 -39.95 15.29
N LYS A 304 -20.07 -39.13 14.31
CA LYS A 304 -18.95 -39.41 13.38
C LYS A 304 -17.69 -38.60 13.68
N ILE A 305 -17.53 -38.08 14.90
CA ILE A 305 -16.40 -37.25 15.31
C ILE A 305 -15.61 -37.97 16.43
N LYS A 306 -15.00 -39.12 16.10
CA LYS A 306 -13.88 -39.80 16.79
C LYS A 306 -13.70 -41.22 16.21
N GLU A 307 -12.75 -41.39 15.29
CA GLU A 307 -12.00 -42.65 15.06
C GLU A 307 -10.85 -42.38 14.07
N ASN A 308 -9.91 -43.32 13.96
CA ASN A 308 -8.65 -43.23 13.21
C ASN A 308 -7.78 -42.00 13.57
N VAL A 309 -7.31 -41.98 14.82
CA VAL A 309 -6.01 -41.39 15.16
C VAL A 309 -4.97 -42.50 14.99
N ASP A 310 -4.29 -42.52 13.85
CA ASP A 310 -3.11 -43.37 13.62
C ASP A 310 -1.86 -42.50 13.55
N ASN A 311 -0.94 -42.72 14.50
CA ASN A 311 0.33 -42.00 14.55
C ASN A 311 1.32 -42.62 13.54
N ASN A 312 1.67 -41.89 12.50
CA ASN A 312 2.81 -42.21 11.64
C ASN A 312 3.72 -40.98 11.43
N SER A 313 4.31 -40.53 12.54
CA SER A 313 5.48 -39.66 12.52
C SER A 313 6.74 -40.52 12.37
N LEU A 314 7.26 -40.65 11.15
CA LEU A 314 8.57 -41.25 10.90
C LEU A 314 9.30 -40.53 9.76
N GLU A 315 10.63 -40.58 9.83
CA GLU A 315 11.54 -39.74 9.06
C GLU A 315 12.00 -40.43 7.78
N ILE A 316 11.87 -39.77 6.62
CA ILE A 316 12.70 -40.05 5.45
C ILE A 316 13.12 -38.72 4.83
N GLY A 317 14.30 -38.23 5.22
CA GLY A 317 14.98 -37.14 4.53
C GLY A 317 16.06 -37.68 3.59
N THR A 318 16.15 -37.16 2.36
CA THR A 318 17.23 -37.50 1.42
C THR A 318 17.77 -36.25 0.70
N ALA A 319 19.11 -36.14 0.72
CA ALA A 319 20.02 -35.38 -0.16
C ALA A 319 19.65 -33.94 -0.63
N SER A 320 20.42 -32.97 -0.12
CA SER A 320 20.84 -31.75 -0.85
C SER A 320 21.72 -32.13 -2.06
N PRO A 321 21.91 -31.30 -3.12
CA PRO A 321 22.40 -29.90 -3.05
C PRO A 321 21.53 -28.90 -3.88
N ASP A 322 21.64 -27.57 -3.76
CA ASP A 322 22.88 -26.78 -3.71
C ASP A 322 22.70 -25.35 -3.12
N ASN A 323 23.81 -24.63 -2.94
CA ASN A 323 23.86 -23.30 -2.32
C ASN A 323 23.51 -22.15 -3.27
N SER A 324 22.50 -21.35 -2.93
CA SER A 324 22.31 -20.00 -3.50
C SER A 324 22.24 -18.94 -2.40
N PHE A 325 23.37 -18.28 -2.13
CA PHE A 325 23.42 -17.08 -1.27
C PHE A 325 22.57 -15.96 -1.87
N ALA A 326 21.48 -15.58 -1.19
CA ALA A 326 20.64 -14.43 -1.54
C ALA A 326 20.51 -13.49 -0.34
N PHE A 327 21.47 -12.59 -0.18
CA PHE A 327 21.44 -11.55 0.85
C PHE A 327 20.19 -10.66 0.70
N TYR A 328 19.34 -10.60 1.72
CA TYR A 328 18.29 -9.59 1.84
C TYR A 328 18.59 -8.61 2.98
N ASN A 329 18.76 -7.37 2.56
CA ASN A 329 19.05 -6.14 3.30
C ASN A 329 18.67 -6.09 4.79
N ASN A 330 19.61 -5.59 5.58
CA ASN A 330 19.48 -5.20 7.00
C ASN A 330 18.19 -4.41 7.30
N THR A 331 17.44 -4.84 8.31
CA THR A 331 16.56 -3.96 9.10
C THR A 331 17.30 -3.50 10.35
N THR A 332 17.42 -2.19 10.55
CA THR A 332 18.22 -1.58 11.63
C THR A 332 17.53 -1.62 13.00
N SER A 333 17.96 -2.55 13.85
CA SER A 333 17.82 -2.51 15.32
C SER A 333 18.75 -3.56 15.94
N GLN A 334 19.35 -3.28 17.10
CA GLN A 334 20.38 -4.10 17.79
C GLN A 334 21.81 -4.03 17.21
N LEU A 335 22.35 -2.82 17.11
CA LEU A 335 23.82 -2.59 17.04
C LEU A 335 24.30 -1.53 18.06
N GLU A 336 23.69 -1.57 19.24
CA GLU A 336 24.30 -1.08 20.48
C GLU A 336 24.89 -2.30 21.23
N ASN A 337 25.88 -2.08 22.10
CA ASN A 337 26.67 -3.13 22.78
C ASN A 337 27.57 -3.99 21.88
N LYS A 338 28.52 -3.36 21.17
CA LYS A 338 29.82 -3.98 20.86
C LYS A 338 31.01 -3.02 20.73
N GLN A 339 31.12 -2.09 21.68
CA GLN A 339 32.41 -1.51 22.04
C GLN A 339 33.09 -2.39 23.11
N THR A 340 33.91 -3.34 22.66
CA THR A 340 34.94 -3.99 23.48
C THR A 340 36.21 -4.11 22.64
N GLU A 341 37.34 -3.67 23.19
CA GLU A 341 38.54 -3.35 22.41
C GLU A 341 39.34 -4.60 22.01
N GLY A 342 39.17 -5.05 20.75
CA GLY A 342 39.80 -6.25 20.21
C GLY A 342 41.22 -6.05 19.66
N ARG A 343 42.15 -5.46 20.43
CA ARG A 343 43.53 -5.10 20.00
C ARG A 343 44.48 -6.31 19.83
N ALA A 344 44.12 -7.31 19.00
CA ALA A 344 44.85 -8.59 18.95
C ALA A 344 44.89 -9.38 17.62
N LYS A 345 44.30 -8.91 16.50
CA LYS A 345 44.26 -9.73 15.24
C LYS A 345 44.63 -9.06 13.92
N ASN A 346 44.57 -7.73 13.79
CA ASN A 346 44.82 -7.07 12.48
C ASN A 346 46.29 -7.11 12.05
N VAL A 347 47.23 -7.14 13.00
CA VAL A 347 48.68 -7.00 12.76
C VAL A 347 49.21 -8.03 11.76
N LYS A 348 48.70 -9.27 11.81
CA LYS A 348 49.12 -10.37 10.92
C LYS A 348 48.89 -10.13 9.43
N ILE A 349 47.96 -9.25 9.04
CA ILE A 349 47.74 -8.90 7.63
C ILE A 349 48.80 -7.87 7.20
N SER A 350 49.10 -6.90 8.06
CA SER A 350 50.14 -5.88 7.84
C SER A 350 51.54 -6.51 7.79
N GLU A 351 51.88 -7.37 8.75
CA GLU A 351 53.15 -8.12 8.78
C GLU A 351 53.38 -8.91 7.48
N ASN A 352 52.39 -9.73 7.08
CA ASN A 352 52.46 -10.54 5.86
C ASN A 352 52.57 -9.71 4.57
N LEU A 353 52.04 -8.48 4.55
CA LEU A 353 52.14 -7.58 3.40
C LEU A 353 53.50 -6.85 3.38
N GLU A 354 54.01 -6.41 4.53
CA GLU A 354 55.29 -5.71 4.64
C GLU A 354 56.48 -6.62 4.27
N ILE A 355 56.39 -7.93 4.55
CA ILE A 355 57.35 -8.96 4.10
C ILE A 355 57.43 -9.08 2.56
N LEU A 356 56.41 -8.64 1.79
CA LEU A 356 56.41 -8.69 0.32
C LEU A 356 57.14 -7.49 -0.34
N ILE A 357 57.60 -6.53 0.47
CA ILE A 357 58.38 -5.38 0.02
C ILE A 357 59.86 -5.80 -0.10
N GLU A 358 60.36 -5.82 -1.32
CA GLU A 358 61.75 -6.14 -1.62
C GLU A 358 62.61 -4.88 -1.63
N ASP A 359 63.92 -4.98 -1.35
CA ASP A 359 64.84 -3.88 -1.62
C ASP A 359 64.84 -3.51 -3.11
N LYS A 360 64.97 -2.21 -3.41
CA LYS A 360 64.98 -1.60 -4.73
C LYS A 360 65.97 -2.26 -5.72
N ILE A 361 67.19 -2.56 -5.29
CA ILE A 361 68.23 -3.13 -6.16
C ILE A 361 67.99 -4.63 -6.35
N GLY A 362 67.63 -5.35 -5.28
CA GLY A 362 67.21 -6.75 -5.35
C GLY A 362 66.00 -6.95 -6.28
N PHE A 363 64.97 -6.11 -6.12
CA PHE A 363 63.74 -6.13 -6.91
C PHE A 363 63.98 -5.89 -8.40
N CYS A 364 64.78 -4.88 -8.76
CA CYS A 364 65.10 -4.60 -10.17
C CYS A 364 65.94 -5.72 -10.82
N ASN A 365 66.77 -6.43 -10.04
CA ASN A 365 67.45 -7.64 -10.51
C ASN A 365 66.49 -8.83 -10.66
N ASN A 366 65.57 -9.03 -9.72
CA ASN A 366 64.53 -10.07 -9.80
C ASN A 366 63.60 -9.86 -11.02
N LEU A 367 63.30 -8.60 -11.37
CA LEU A 367 62.60 -8.21 -12.61
C LEU A 367 63.43 -8.53 -13.87
N LYS A 368 64.72 -8.16 -13.93
CA LYS A 368 65.62 -8.52 -15.05
C LYS A 368 65.69 -10.04 -15.26
N LEU A 369 65.73 -10.81 -14.17
CA LEU A 369 65.78 -12.29 -14.18
C LEU A 369 64.42 -12.93 -14.52
N GLY A 370 63.36 -12.15 -14.78
CA GLY A 370 62.06 -12.67 -15.21
C GLY A 370 61.28 -13.42 -14.13
N LYS A 371 61.66 -13.33 -12.85
CA LYS A 371 61.02 -14.08 -11.74
C LYS A 371 59.51 -13.81 -11.63
N TYR A 372 59.05 -12.63 -12.06
CA TYR A 372 57.64 -12.21 -12.02
C TYR A 372 56.87 -12.43 -13.34
N ASN A 373 57.45 -13.10 -14.34
CA ASN A 373 56.82 -13.29 -15.66
C ASN A 373 55.48 -14.05 -15.61
N ASN A 374 55.24 -14.84 -14.56
CA ASN A 374 53.97 -15.54 -14.28
C ASN A 374 53.28 -15.04 -12.98
N TYR A 375 53.57 -13.81 -12.53
CA TYR A 375 53.10 -13.30 -11.23
C TYR A 375 51.58 -13.20 -11.11
N VAL A 376 51.06 -13.63 -9.96
CA VAL A 376 49.66 -13.45 -9.54
C VAL A 376 49.58 -12.22 -8.62
N PRO A 377 48.85 -11.15 -9.00
CA PRO A 377 48.77 -9.93 -8.18
C PRO A 377 48.03 -10.15 -6.85
N ILE A 378 48.41 -9.41 -5.81
CA ILE A 378 47.81 -9.48 -4.46
C ILE A 378 46.29 -9.26 -4.54
N ASP A 379 45.47 -10.01 -3.81
CA ASP A 379 44.02 -9.78 -3.79
C ASP A 379 43.70 -8.37 -3.24
N ILE A 380 42.96 -7.61 -4.05
CA ILE A 380 42.54 -6.23 -3.78
C ILE A 380 41.78 -6.14 -2.45
N ARG A 381 41.09 -7.21 -2.03
CA ARG A 381 40.39 -7.29 -0.74
C ARG A 381 41.32 -7.16 0.46
N TYR A 382 42.52 -7.77 0.42
CA TYR A 382 43.52 -7.59 1.49
C TYR A 382 44.08 -6.17 1.49
N LEU A 383 44.25 -5.55 0.32
CA LEU A 383 44.73 -4.17 0.21
C LEU A 383 43.70 -3.14 0.74
N TYR A 384 42.40 -3.33 0.49
CA TYR A 384 41.36 -2.52 1.16
C TYR A 384 41.24 -2.80 2.66
N HIS A 385 41.56 -4.01 3.13
CA HIS A 385 41.60 -4.31 4.57
C HIS A 385 42.77 -3.60 5.26
N GLU A 386 43.97 -3.69 4.69
CA GLU A 386 45.16 -2.93 5.11
C GLU A 386 44.94 -1.41 5.03
N SER A 387 44.18 -0.95 4.02
CA SER A 387 43.79 0.45 3.88
C SER A 387 43.01 0.99 5.08
N LYS A 388 42.04 0.22 5.57
CA LYS A 388 41.08 0.65 6.60
C LYS A 388 41.46 0.30 8.03
N TYR A 389 42.24 -0.79 8.20
CA TYR A 389 42.47 -1.41 9.50
C TYR A 389 43.92 -1.80 9.78
N GLY A 390 44.83 -1.58 8.82
CA GLY A 390 46.22 -2.03 8.86
C GLY A 390 47.25 -0.95 9.18
N THR A 391 48.39 -1.39 9.71
CA THR A 391 49.39 -0.53 10.36
C THR A 391 50.51 -0.04 9.46
N ILE A 392 50.62 -0.50 8.20
CA ILE A 392 51.73 -0.13 7.31
C ILE A 392 51.73 1.39 7.06
N PRO A 393 52.87 2.11 7.19
CA PRO A 393 52.92 3.54 6.91
C PRO A 393 52.68 3.83 5.42
N ARG A 394 52.12 5.01 5.09
CA ARG A 394 51.66 5.32 3.72
C ARG A 394 52.76 5.21 2.66
N GLU A 395 54.01 5.44 3.03
CA GLU A 395 55.18 5.36 2.15
C GLU A 395 55.54 3.90 1.80
N ARG A 396 55.59 3.01 2.79
CA ARG A 396 55.73 1.56 2.55
C ARG A 396 54.54 0.97 1.80
N PHE A 397 53.32 1.46 2.07
CA PHE A 397 52.13 1.05 1.33
C PHE A 397 52.15 1.51 -0.14
N LYS A 398 52.66 2.72 -0.42
CA LYS A 398 52.96 3.21 -1.78
C LYS A 398 54.00 2.33 -2.47
N GLU A 399 55.09 2.00 -1.78
CA GLU A 399 56.14 1.12 -2.29
C GLU A 399 55.60 -0.27 -2.65
N LEU A 400 54.85 -0.90 -1.73
CA LEU A 400 54.17 -2.19 -1.96
C LEU A 400 53.27 -2.16 -3.19
N ILE A 401 52.45 -1.11 -3.35
CA ILE A 401 51.55 -0.96 -4.49
C ILE A 401 52.31 -0.76 -5.81
N ILE A 402 53.40 -0.01 -5.79
CA ILE A 402 54.26 0.18 -6.98
C ILE A 402 54.99 -1.12 -7.31
N GLN A 403 55.50 -1.86 -6.31
CA GLN A 403 56.10 -3.17 -6.54
C GLN A 403 55.09 -4.19 -7.10
N ASP A 404 53.86 -4.30 -6.58
CA ASP A 404 52.81 -5.16 -7.15
C ASP A 404 52.47 -4.78 -8.60
N PHE A 405 52.42 -3.48 -8.92
CA PHE A 405 52.25 -3.02 -10.30
C PHE A 405 53.42 -3.45 -11.21
N PHE A 406 54.67 -3.30 -10.75
CA PHE A 406 55.84 -3.72 -11.53
C PHE A 406 55.95 -5.25 -11.68
N LYS A 407 55.63 -6.01 -10.61
CA LYS A 407 55.50 -7.49 -10.65
C LYS A 407 54.40 -7.91 -11.63
N SER A 408 53.27 -7.18 -11.67
CA SER A 408 52.20 -7.37 -12.67
C SER A 408 52.61 -7.01 -14.10
N LEU A 409 53.43 -5.97 -14.26
CA LEU A 409 53.93 -5.46 -15.54
C LEU A 409 54.94 -6.41 -16.22
N ALA A 410 55.74 -7.13 -15.44
CA ALA A 410 56.70 -8.14 -15.94
C ALA A 410 56.06 -9.15 -16.90
N ARG A 411 54.76 -9.46 -16.71
CA ARG A 411 53.98 -10.35 -17.59
C ARG A 411 53.94 -9.90 -19.07
N LEU A 412 54.07 -8.61 -19.37
CA LEU A 412 54.18 -8.12 -20.75
C LEU A 412 55.50 -8.55 -21.41
N TYR A 413 56.55 -8.72 -20.60
CA TYR A 413 57.92 -8.93 -21.05
C TYR A 413 58.34 -10.40 -21.10
N LYS A 414 57.41 -11.35 -20.89
CA LYS A 414 57.69 -12.79 -20.83
C LYS A 414 58.53 -13.34 -22.01
N ASN A 415 58.44 -12.73 -23.18
CA ASN A 415 59.15 -13.12 -24.41
C ASN A 415 60.32 -12.15 -24.74
N SER A 416 60.91 -11.50 -23.74
CA SER A 416 61.96 -10.46 -23.90
C SER A 416 62.81 -10.32 -22.64
N SER A 417 64.01 -9.75 -22.74
CA SER A 417 64.93 -9.53 -21.61
C SER A 417 65.30 -8.04 -21.42
N PRO A 418 64.45 -7.22 -20.76
CA PRO A 418 64.77 -5.82 -20.51
C PRO A 418 65.98 -5.64 -19.57
N PHE A 419 66.82 -4.65 -19.87
CA PHE A 419 68.00 -4.34 -19.07
C PHE A 419 67.65 -3.80 -17.66
N PHE A 420 68.49 -4.11 -16.68
CA PHE A 420 68.36 -3.64 -15.28
C PHE A 420 68.16 -2.11 -15.19
N GLY A 421 68.95 -1.32 -15.94
CA GLY A 421 68.83 0.14 -15.94
C GLY A 421 67.46 0.66 -16.42
N SER A 422 66.79 -0.06 -17.33
CA SER A 422 65.44 0.31 -17.79
C SER A 422 64.40 0.08 -16.69
N TRP A 423 64.48 -1.05 -15.97
CA TRP A 423 63.64 -1.30 -14.80
C TRP A 423 63.89 -0.27 -13.67
N LEU A 424 65.16 0.00 -13.35
CA LEU A 424 65.56 0.93 -12.29
C LEU A 424 65.11 2.37 -12.59
N GLN A 425 65.31 2.85 -13.82
CA GLN A 425 64.88 4.18 -14.24
C GLN A 425 63.35 4.32 -14.18
N ALA A 426 62.61 3.31 -14.63
CA ALA A 426 61.16 3.29 -14.57
C ALA A 426 60.63 3.26 -13.12
N TYR A 427 61.26 2.47 -12.24
CA TYR A 427 60.89 2.38 -10.81
C TYR A 427 61.08 3.72 -10.10
N ASN A 428 62.23 4.39 -10.31
CA ASN A 428 62.48 5.74 -9.80
C ASN A 428 61.37 6.70 -10.25
N GLN A 429 61.16 6.82 -11.57
CA GLN A 429 60.15 7.72 -12.15
C GLN A 429 58.73 7.47 -11.60
N TRP A 430 58.38 6.21 -11.29
CA TRP A 430 57.10 5.86 -10.67
C TRP A 430 57.05 6.21 -9.18
N MET A 431 58.11 5.95 -8.41
CA MET A 431 58.20 6.39 -7.02
C MET A 431 58.15 7.91 -6.91
N ASP A 432 58.74 8.65 -7.84
CA ASP A 432 58.81 10.12 -7.81
C ASP A 432 57.49 10.79 -8.24
N LYS A 433 56.76 10.20 -9.20
CA LYS A 433 55.61 10.87 -9.89
C LYS A 433 54.26 10.18 -9.74
N LYS A 434 54.16 8.98 -9.13
CA LYS A 434 52.88 8.29 -8.91
C LYS A 434 52.48 8.23 -7.44
N LEU A 435 51.16 8.12 -7.25
CA LEU A 435 50.47 8.09 -5.94
C LEU A 435 50.69 9.34 -5.07
N ILE A 436 51.03 10.45 -5.72
CA ILE A 436 51.21 11.80 -5.16
C ILE A 436 50.11 12.72 -5.75
N ALA A 437 49.58 13.62 -4.93
CA ALA A 437 48.63 14.64 -5.33
C ALA A 437 49.33 15.92 -5.85
N LYS A 438 48.59 16.80 -6.52
CA LYS A 438 49.15 18.05 -7.12
C LYS A 438 49.81 19.00 -6.10
N ASN A 439 49.52 18.82 -4.82
CA ASN A 439 50.08 19.55 -3.68
C ASN A 439 51.26 18.81 -2.99
N GLY A 440 51.85 17.80 -3.63
CA GLY A 440 53.04 17.07 -3.14
C GLY A 440 52.75 15.94 -2.14
N TYR A 441 51.59 15.95 -1.48
CA TYR A 441 51.25 14.92 -0.48
C TYR A 441 50.91 13.55 -1.11
N LEU A 442 51.21 12.47 -0.39
CA LEU A 442 50.79 11.11 -0.74
C LEU A 442 49.26 10.96 -0.68
N TYR A 443 48.71 10.15 -1.60
CA TYR A 443 47.30 9.74 -1.53
C TYR A 443 46.96 8.99 -0.22
N HIS A 444 45.68 8.94 0.13
CA HIS A 444 45.17 8.02 1.15
C HIS A 444 45.24 6.57 0.64
N LYS A 445 45.41 5.60 1.54
CA LYS A 445 45.56 4.17 1.20
C LYS A 445 44.45 3.70 0.24
N ASP A 446 43.17 4.03 0.50
CA ASP A 446 42.04 3.58 -0.35
C ASP A 446 42.21 4.04 -1.82
N LEU A 447 42.58 5.32 -2.02
CA LEU A 447 42.78 5.89 -3.35
C LEU A 447 44.02 5.30 -4.05
N MET A 448 45.01 4.79 -3.30
CA MET A 448 46.12 4.03 -3.89
C MET A 448 45.66 2.65 -4.38
N VAL A 449 44.74 1.99 -3.66
CA VAL A 449 44.15 0.70 -4.07
C VAL A 449 43.23 0.87 -5.29
N ASP A 450 42.40 1.92 -5.32
CA ASP A 450 41.63 2.33 -6.51
C ASP A 450 42.55 2.48 -7.74
N LYS A 451 43.67 3.19 -7.55
CA LYS A 451 44.66 3.44 -8.62
C LYS A 451 45.36 2.17 -9.06
N LEU A 452 45.68 1.25 -8.14
CA LEU A 452 46.23 -0.05 -8.49
C LEU A 452 45.23 -0.90 -9.30
N GLN A 453 43.96 -0.89 -8.94
CA GLN A 453 42.91 -1.59 -9.69
C GLN A 453 42.76 -1.01 -11.11
N GLU A 454 42.79 0.31 -11.26
CA GLU A 454 42.86 1.01 -12.55
C GLU A 454 44.12 0.62 -13.35
N TYR A 455 45.30 0.60 -12.74
CA TYR A 455 46.56 0.23 -13.42
C TYR A 455 46.57 -1.25 -13.85
N ARG A 456 46.13 -2.17 -12.99
CA ARG A 456 45.99 -3.60 -13.33
C ARG A 456 45.00 -3.82 -14.47
N TRP A 457 43.88 -3.08 -14.51
CA TRP A 457 42.96 -3.11 -15.65
C TRP A 457 43.65 -2.62 -16.93
N ARG A 458 44.34 -1.46 -16.85
CA ARG A 458 45.07 -0.86 -17.98
C ARG A 458 46.16 -1.78 -18.54
N LEU A 459 46.91 -2.49 -17.68
CA LEU A 459 47.88 -3.51 -18.11
C LEU A 459 47.21 -4.69 -18.81
N ASN A 460 46.11 -5.22 -18.27
CA ASN A 460 45.38 -6.33 -18.90
C ASN A 460 44.77 -5.92 -20.26
N HIS A 461 44.30 -4.68 -20.40
CA HIS A 461 43.86 -4.12 -21.67
C HIS A 461 45.02 -3.99 -22.67
N ALA A 462 46.17 -3.45 -22.23
CA ALA A 462 47.37 -3.34 -23.07
C ALA A 462 47.89 -4.71 -23.52
N SER A 463 47.98 -5.70 -22.62
CA SER A 463 48.36 -7.07 -22.93
C SER A 463 47.50 -7.67 -24.03
N LYS A 464 46.16 -7.58 -23.93
CA LYS A 464 45.23 -8.06 -24.97
C LYS A 464 45.42 -7.32 -26.30
N TRP A 465 45.74 -6.02 -26.27
CA TRP A 465 46.03 -5.23 -27.46
C TRP A 465 47.35 -5.66 -28.14
N PHE A 466 48.42 -5.84 -27.37
CA PHE A 466 49.72 -6.34 -27.86
C PHE A 466 49.58 -7.72 -28.50
N THR A 467 48.88 -8.66 -27.86
CA THR A 467 48.61 -9.99 -28.43
C THR A 467 47.75 -9.91 -29.69
N LYS A 468 46.70 -9.07 -29.73
CA LYS A 468 45.82 -8.96 -30.90
C LYS A 468 46.53 -8.42 -32.15
N TYR A 469 47.44 -7.46 -31.99
CA TYR A 469 48.12 -6.80 -33.10
C TYR A 469 49.58 -7.25 -33.31
N ASN A 470 50.02 -8.28 -32.57
CA ASN A 470 51.40 -8.81 -32.57
C ASN A 470 52.49 -7.73 -32.35
N VAL A 471 52.17 -6.70 -31.55
CA VAL A 471 53.07 -5.57 -31.27
C VAL A 471 53.94 -5.93 -30.06
N LYS A 472 55.27 -5.86 -30.21
CA LYS A 472 56.22 -6.02 -29.10
C LYS A 472 56.15 -4.80 -28.16
N PRO A 473 56.19 -4.97 -26.83
CA PRO A 473 56.26 -3.85 -25.90
C PRO A 473 57.60 -3.12 -26.03
N LEU A 474 57.57 -1.80 -25.82
CA LEU A 474 58.77 -0.97 -25.63
C LEU A 474 59.47 -1.33 -24.32
N TYR A 475 60.75 -0.98 -24.16
CA TYR A 475 61.47 -1.18 -22.88
C TYR A 475 60.73 -0.50 -21.71
N PRO A 476 60.77 -1.05 -20.47
CA PRO A 476 60.04 -0.53 -19.30
C PRO A 476 60.08 0.99 -19.10
N ASN A 477 61.26 1.60 -19.17
CA ASN A 477 61.44 3.06 -19.07
C ASN A 477 60.74 3.85 -20.20
N GLN A 478 60.71 3.31 -21.42
CA GLN A 478 60.02 3.92 -22.57
C GLN A 478 58.51 3.65 -22.55
N TYR A 479 58.07 2.47 -22.10
CA TYR A 479 56.65 2.14 -21.99
C TYR A 479 55.96 2.92 -20.88
N LEU A 480 56.65 3.13 -19.74
CA LEU A 480 56.12 3.82 -18.57
C LEU A 480 56.33 5.34 -18.56
N ASP A 481 56.90 5.89 -19.63
CA ASP A 481 57.13 7.31 -19.87
C ASP A 481 55.82 8.12 -19.82
N PHE A 482 55.75 9.10 -18.92
CA PHE A 482 54.56 9.91 -18.69
C PHE A 482 54.24 10.91 -19.82
N THR A 483 55.20 11.18 -20.71
CA THR A 483 54.97 12.06 -21.87
C THR A 483 54.13 11.37 -22.95
N ARG A 484 54.18 10.03 -23.01
CA ARG A 484 53.60 9.23 -24.10
C ARG A 484 52.09 9.05 -23.98
N THR A 485 51.36 10.04 -24.48
CA THR A 485 49.91 10.16 -24.38
C THR A 485 49.17 9.96 -25.71
N ASN A 486 49.91 9.73 -26.82
CA ASN A 486 49.37 9.47 -28.15
C ASN A 486 49.37 7.96 -28.51
N PRO A 487 48.44 7.50 -29.38
CA PRO A 487 48.37 6.09 -29.79
C PRO A 487 49.63 5.60 -30.49
N LYS A 488 50.30 6.46 -31.26
CA LYS A 488 51.50 6.12 -32.05
C LYS A 488 52.75 5.86 -31.19
N GLU A 489 52.78 6.37 -29.96
CA GLU A 489 53.95 6.30 -29.06
C GLU A 489 54.00 5.00 -28.24
N ILE A 490 52.91 4.23 -28.24
CA ILE A 490 52.76 2.93 -27.55
C ILE A 490 53.07 3.05 -26.04
N GLY A 491 52.73 4.19 -25.43
CA GLY A 491 52.93 4.47 -24.01
C GLY A 491 51.81 3.97 -23.11
N PHE A 492 52.14 3.66 -21.85
CA PHE A 492 51.17 3.25 -20.84
C PHE A 492 50.11 4.33 -20.60
N GLU A 493 50.44 5.63 -20.61
CA GLU A 493 49.48 6.69 -20.31
C GLU A 493 48.39 6.89 -21.37
N TYR A 494 48.63 6.50 -22.63
CA TYR A 494 47.56 6.43 -23.64
C TYR A 494 46.38 5.52 -23.20
N THR A 495 46.67 4.43 -22.47
CA THR A 495 45.62 3.50 -21.99
C THR A 495 44.62 4.14 -21.01
N GLN A 496 44.90 5.32 -20.45
CA GLN A 496 43.96 6.08 -19.63
C GLN A 496 42.67 6.40 -20.40
N LYS A 497 42.77 6.69 -21.71
CA LYS A 497 41.61 6.97 -22.59
C LYS A 497 40.68 5.75 -22.70
N ALA A 498 41.25 4.54 -22.75
CA ALA A 498 40.50 3.29 -22.78
C ALA A 498 39.79 3.00 -21.44
N PHE A 499 40.45 3.25 -20.30
CA PHE A 499 39.82 3.09 -18.98
C PHE A 499 38.69 4.09 -18.74
N GLN A 500 38.85 5.35 -19.16
CA GLN A 500 37.79 6.35 -19.10
C GLN A 500 36.57 5.95 -19.94
N LYS A 501 36.76 5.35 -21.12
CA LYS A 501 35.65 4.77 -21.89
C LYS A 501 35.00 3.63 -21.12
N HIS A 502 35.77 2.66 -20.65
CA HIS A 502 35.25 1.51 -19.89
C HIS A 502 34.41 1.91 -18.66
N LYS A 503 34.79 2.99 -17.96
CA LYS A 503 33.99 3.54 -16.84
C LYS A 503 32.62 4.07 -17.30
N LYS A 504 32.54 4.74 -18.45
CA LYS A 504 31.26 5.12 -19.07
C LYS A 504 30.45 3.89 -19.47
N ASP A 505 31.08 2.92 -20.15
CA ASP A 505 30.46 1.68 -20.60
C ASP A 505 29.90 0.83 -19.42
N ILE A 506 30.46 0.94 -18.20
CA ILE A 506 29.89 0.38 -16.96
C ILE A 506 28.66 1.18 -16.51
N GLN A 507 28.80 2.50 -16.39
CA GLN A 507 27.74 3.37 -15.88
C GLN A 507 26.47 3.31 -16.76
N GLU A 508 26.63 3.27 -18.08
CA GLU A 508 25.53 3.18 -19.04
C GLU A 508 24.76 1.86 -18.91
N ARG A 509 25.46 0.73 -18.75
CA ARG A 509 24.82 -0.58 -18.52
C ARG A 509 24.01 -0.58 -17.23
N ILE A 510 24.54 -0.02 -16.15
CA ILE A 510 23.83 0.11 -14.86
C ILE A 510 22.57 0.98 -15.03
N SER A 511 22.62 2.10 -15.76
CA SER A 511 21.40 2.89 -16.02
C SER A 511 20.37 2.14 -16.87
N ASN A 512 20.80 1.41 -17.91
CA ASN A 512 19.91 0.67 -18.79
C ASN A 512 19.23 -0.51 -18.06
N GLU A 513 19.97 -1.23 -17.21
CA GLU A 513 19.42 -2.28 -16.34
C GLU A 513 18.36 -1.72 -15.37
N ASN A 514 18.65 -0.59 -14.72
CA ASN A 514 17.67 0.08 -13.84
C ASN A 514 16.40 0.51 -14.59
N VAL A 515 16.51 1.02 -15.83
CA VAL A 515 15.35 1.35 -16.67
C VAL A 515 14.54 0.10 -17.03
N ILE A 516 15.18 -1.01 -17.35
CA ILE A 516 14.51 -2.30 -17.62
C ILE A 516 13.76 -2.79 -16.37
N ILE A 517 14.38 -2.76 -15.19
CA ILE A 517 13.76 -3.16 -13.92
C ILE A 517 12.54 -2.29 -13.59
N LEU A 518 12.65 -0.97 -13.73
CA LEU A 518 11.54 -0.03 -13.50
C LEU A 518 10.38 -0.24 -14.47
N ASN A 519 10.66 -0.51 -15.75
CA ASN A 519 9.63 -0.80 -16.75
C ASN A 519 8.97 -2.17 -16.52
N ALA A 520 9.74 -3.18 -16.10
CA ALA A 520 9.19 -4.49 -15.71
C ALA A 520 8.26 -4.36 -14.48
N LYS A 521 8.63 -3.55 -13.48
CA LYS A 521 7.77 -3.25 -12.32
C LYS A 521 6.45 -2.57 -12.75
N LYS A 522 6.54 -1.48 -13.53
CA LYS A 522 5.36 -0.77 -14.08
C LYS A 522 4.45 -1.71 -14.89
N ARG A 523 5.02 -2.66 -15.67
CA ARG A 523 4.26 -3.68 -16.41
C ARG A 523 3.52 -4.64 -15.47
N LYS A 524 4.19 -5.17 -14.43
CA LYS A 524 3.56 -6.06 -13.43
C LYS A 524 2.42 -5.36 -12.69
N GLU A 525 2.59 -4.08 -12.33
CA GLU A 525 1.55 -3.26 -11.69
C GLU A 525 0.32 -3.05 -12.60
N ARG A 526 0.52 -2.65 -13.86
CA ARG A 526 -0.57 -2.52 -14.85
C ARG A 526 -1.39 -3.80 -15.00
N ILE A 527 -0.72 -4.96 -15.11
CA ILE A 527 -1.37 -6.27 -15.21
C ILE A 527 -2.16 -6.62 -13.94
N ASN A 528 -1.65 -6.29 -12.76
CA ASN A 528 -2.32 -6.51 -11.48
C ASN A 528 -3.61 -5.66 -11.37
N TYR A 529 -3.57 -4.38 -11.76
CA TYR A 529 -4.76 -3.52 -11.80
C TYR A 529 -5.81 -4.02 -12.81
N ALA A 530 -5.40 -4.48 -14.00
CA ALA A 530 -6.31 -5.07 -14.99
C ALA A 530 -7.01 -6.33 -14.44
N LYS A 531 -6.25 -7.29 -13.87
CA LYS A 531 -6.81 -8.50 -13.26
C LYS A 531 -7.80 -8.19 -12.12
N LYS A 532 -7.50 -7.19 -11.28
CA LYS A 532 -8.42 -6.72 -10.22
C LYS A 532 -9.70 -6.11 -10.79
N PHE A 533 -9.60 -5.29 -11.84
CA PHE A 533 -10.74 -4.71 -12.53
C PHE A 533 -11.67 -5.80 -13.11
N ASP A 534 -11.13 -6.73 -13.90
CA ASP A 534 -11.92 -7.79 -14.52
C ASP A 534 -12.59 -8.73 -13.50
N LEU A 535 -11.92 -9.03 -12.39
CA LEU A 535 -12.49 -9.79 -11.28
C LEU A 535 -13.64 -9.05 -10.59
N VAL A 536 -13.59 -7.72 -10.52
CA VAL A 536 -14.67 -6.88 -9.97
C VAL A 536 -15.85 -6.78 -10.93
N ILE A 537 -15.60 -6.61 -12.24
CA ILE A 537 -16.65 -6.72 -13.28
C ILE A 537 -17.34 -8.09 -13.20
N LYS A 538 -16.59 -9.20 -13.10
CA LYS A 538 -17.16 -10.56 -13.01
C LYS A 538 -18.01 -10.74 -11.74
N ARG A 539 -17.66 -10.09 -10.62
CA ARG A 539 -18.48 -10.11 -9.39
C ARG A 539 -19.78 -9.32 -9.56
N PHE A 540 -19.74 -8.15 -10.18
CA PHE A 540 -20.91 -7.34 -10.51
C PHE A 540 -21.88 -8.10 -11.43
N MET A 541 -21.39 -8.61 -12.57
CA MET A 541 -22.21 -9.36 -13.54
C MET A 541 -22.85 -10.62 -12.97
N ASN A 542 -22.21 -11.25 -11.97
CA ASN A 542 -22.74 -12.42 -11.27
C ASN A 542 -23.68 -12.05 -10.10
N ASN A 543 -24.20 -10.81 -10.02
CA ASN A 543 -25.02 -10.28 -8.93
C ASN A 543 -24.39 -10.38 -7.51
N ARG A 544 -23.05 -10.54 -7.41
CA ARG A 544 -22.34 -10.65 -6.12
C ARG A 544 -21.90 -9.30 -5.55
N LEU A 545 -22.21 -8.19 -6.21
CA LEU A 545 -21.85 -6.84 -5.79
C LEU A 545 -22.86 -5.82 -6.35
N SER A 546 -23.21 -4.78 -5.58
CA SER A 546 -24.06 -3.68 -6.08
C SER A 546 -23.28 -2.78 -7.04
N LEU A 547 -23.99 -2.04 -7.90
CA LEU A 547 -23.40 -1.01 -8.77
C LEU A 547 -22.63 0.04 -7.94
N ASN A 548 -23.21 0.47 -6.82
CA ASN A 548 -22.60 1.44 -5.91
C ASN A 548 -21.29 0.90 -5.30
N ASP A 549 -21.26 -0.36 -4.87
CA ASP A 549 -20.07 -1.01 -4.30
C ASP A 549 -19.00 -1.28 -5.37
N THR A 550 -19.42 -1.55 -6.60
CA THR A 550 -18.52 -1.78 -7.74
C THR A 550 -17.78 -0.50 -8.09
N PHE A 551 -18.52 0.61 -8.20
CA PHE A 551 -17.95 1.94 -8.39
C PHE A 551 -17.05 2.34 -7.21
N ASP A 552 -17.47 2.10 -5.96
CA ASP A 552 -16.68 2.42 -4.77
C ASP A 552 -15.40 1.55 -4.67
N TYR A 553 -15.42 0.31 -5.15
CA TYR A 553 -14.20 -0.49 -5.27
C TYR A 553 -13.26 0.12 -6.30
N ILE A 554 -13.75 0.43 -7.51
CA ILE A 554 -12.92 0.97 -8.60
C ILE A 554 -12.34 2.32 -8.20
N LYS A 555 -13.16 3.22 -7.63
CA LYS A 555 -12.78 4.56 -7.16
C LYS A 555 -11.64 4.53 -6.14
N ASN A 556 -11.60 3.53 -5.25
CA ASN A 556 -10.70 3.46 -4.10
C ASN A 556 -9.52 2.49 -4.23
N ASN A 557 -9.49 1.59 -5.22
CA ASN A 557 -8.48 0.51 -5.30
C ASN A 557 -7.79 0.39 -6.68
N LEU A 558 -8.20 1.18 -7.67
CA LEU A 558 -7.66 1.18 -9.04
C LEU A 558 -7.30 2.61 -9.50
N PRO A 559 -6.36 2.76 -10.46
CA PRO A 559 -6.09 4.03 -11.12
C PRO A 559 -7.34 4.63 -11.79
N GLU A 560 -7.41 5.96 -11.85
CA GLU A 560 -8.54 6.74 -12.40
C GLU A 560 -8.99 6.29 -13.81
N GLN A 561 -8.04 5.87 -14.65
CA GLN A 561 -8.31 5.32 -16.00
C GLN A 561 -9.33 4.16 -16.00
N TYR A 562 -9.44 3.40 -14.90
CA TYR A 562 -10.40 2.31 -14.77
C TYR A 562 -11.83 2.77 -14.44
N ARG A 563 -12.04 4.06 -14.12
CA ARG A 563 -13.37 4.67 -13.95
C ARG A 563 -14.05 4.88 -15.30
N LEU A 564 -13.33 5.38 -16.30
CA LEU A 564 -13.82 5.50 -17.69
C LEU A 564 -14.03 4.12 -18.32
N LYS A 565 -13.06 3.21 -18.16
CA LYS A 565 -13.21 1.81 -18.62
C LYS A 565 -14.37 1.07 -17.96
N PHE A 566 -14.90 1.53 -16.82
CA PHE A 566 -16.08 0.94 -16.20
C PHE A 566 -17.34 1.22 -17.01
N THR A 567 -17.60 2.49 -17.36
CA THR A 567 -18.77 2.87 -18.17
C THR A 567 -18.66 2.33 -19.59
N GLU A 568 -17.50 2.45 -20.25
CA GLU A 568 -17.20 1.82 -21.55
C GLU A 568 -17.55 0.32 -21.55
N LYS A 569 -17.06 -0.43 -20.56
CA LYS A 569 -17.26 -1.88 -20.47
C LYS A 569 -18.71 -2.23 -20.18
N LEU A 570 -19.41 -1.51 -19.30
CA LEU A 570 -20.85 -1.72 -19.08
C LEU A 570 -21.68 -1.47 -20.34
N MET A 571 -21.39 -0.40 -21.10
CA MET A 571 -22.08 -0.12 -22.37
C MET A 571 -21.80 -1.19 -23.43
N SER A 572 -20.59 -1.76 -23.46
CA SER A 572 -20.30 -2.92 -24.32
C SER A 572 -21.11 -4.19 -24.00
N TYR A 573 -21.68 -4.28 -22.78
CA TYR A 573 -22.54 -5.39 -22.38
C TYR A 573 -24.03 -5.12 -22.62
N SER A 574 -24.49 -3.86 -22.58
CA SER A 574 -25.88 -3.53 -22.96
C SER A 574 -26.09 -3.70 -24.46
N VAL A 575 -25.21 -3.14 -25.30
CA VAL A 575 -25.27 -3.26 -26.78
C VAL A 575 -25.12 -4.70 -27.26
N LYS A 576 -24.45 -5.58 -26.50
CA LYS A 576 -24.36 -7.02 -26.83
C LYS A 576 -25.63 -7.83 -26.53
N LYS A 577 -26.67 -7.22 -25.97
CA LYS A 577 -28.02 -7.81 -25.83
C LYS A 577 -29.02 -7.33 -26.88
N THR A 578 -28.70 -6.34 -27.70
CA THR A 578 -29.59 -5.82 -28.77
C THR A 578 -29.26 -6.42 -30.15
N LYS A 579 -28.65 -7.61 -30.18
CA LYS A 579 -28.55 -8.46 -31.37
C LYS A 579 -29.02 -9.86 -31.00
N THR A 580 -30.01 -10.35 -31.77
CA THR A 580 -30.87 -11.54 -31.55
C THR A 580 -31.70 -11.49 -30.26
N PHE A 581 -32.95 -11.92 -30.26
CA PHE A 581 -33.71 -12.52 -31.36
C PHE A 581 -34.56 -11.47 -32.08
#